data_AF-A0A9E4BZN9-F1
#
_entry.id   AF-A0A9E4BZN9-F1
#
_cell.length_a   1.000
_cell.length_b   1.000
_cell.length_c   1.000
_cell.angle_alpha   90.00
_cell.angle_beta   90.00
_cell.angle_gamma   90.00
#
_symmetry.space_group_name_H-M   'P 1'
#
loop_
_entity.id
_entity.type
_entity.pdbx_description
1 polymer ?
#
loop_
_entity_poly.entity_id
_entity_poly.type
_entity_poly.pdbx_seq_one_letter_code
_entity_poly.pdbx_strand_id
1 'polypeptide(L)'
;EWSMYISENYGWSTNRLRRVVVRPHGFSSVRAGYRGGELLTHPLLLEGATLHLNYATSAAGSLRVELQDESGQPLSGYALEEMEPIYGDQLDAPVAWKAGGDLSELKGRPVRLRVVLQDADLFAVRAA
;
A
#
# COMPACT_ATOMS: atom_id res chain seq x y z
N GLU A 1 8.28 11.18 5.63
CA GLU A 1 7.52 12.18 4.83
C GLU A 1 8.49 13.16 4.17
N TRP A 2 8.03 13.96 3.20
CA TRP A 2 8.80 15.08 2.64
C TRP A 2 8.31 16.41 3.22
N SER A 3 9.24 17.31 3.53
CA SER A 3 8.94 18.68 3.95
C SER A 3 9.26 19.64 2.81
N MET A 4 8.27 20.42 2.40
CA MET A 4 8.45 21.54 1.48
C MET A 4 8.13 22.84 2.20
N TYR A 5 8.85 23.89 1.85
CA TYR A 5 8.63 25.22 2.39
C TYR A 5 8.15 26.12 1.26
N ILE A 6 6.97 26.72 1.43
CA ILE A 6 6.37 27.62 0.46
C ILE A 6 6.30 29.03 1.04
N SER A 7 6.50 30.04 0.19
CA SER A 7 6.22 31.43 0.54
C SER A 7 4.76 31.73 0.24
N GLU A 8 4.03 32.19 1.25
CA GLU A 8 2.65 32.66 1.12
C GLU A 8 2.61 34.18 1.14
N ASN A 9 1.69 34.77 0.39
CA ASN A 9 1.55 36.23 0.27
C ASN A 9 2.85 36.92 -0.17
N TYR A 10 3.60 36.32 -1.10
CA TYR A 10 4.81 36.92 -1.65
C TYR A 10 4.50 38.29 -2.27
N GLY A 11 5.23 39.33 -1.85
CA GLY A 11 5.02 40.72 -2.27
C GLY A 11 4.03 41.53 -1.42
N TRP A 12 3.50 40.97 -0.33
CA TRP A 12 2.56 41.65 0.58
C TRP A 12 3.13 41.72 2.01
N SER A 13 2.64 42.66 2.83
CA SER A 13 3.09 42.82 4.23
C SER A 13 2.78 41.62 5.13
N THR A 14 1.87 40.75 4.72
CA THR A 14 1.50 39.50 5.41
C THR A 14 2.29 38.29 4.93
N ASN A 15 3.44 38.50 4.25
CA ASN A 15 4.30 37.43 3.78
C ASN A 15 4.74 36.51 4.93
N ARG A 16 4.68 35.19 4.71
CA ARG A 16 5.18 34.19 5.64
C ARG A 16 5.68 32.96 4.92
N LEU A 17 6.58 32.24 5.57
CA LEU A 17 6.99 30.90 5.18
C LEU A 17 6.06 29.88 5.84
N ARG A 18 5.49 28.96 5.05
CA ARG A 18 4.71 27.82 5.56
C ARG A 18 5.42 26.52 5.22
N ARG A 19 5.58 25.65 6.21
CA ARG A 19 5.94 24.25 5.98
C ARG A 19 4.70 23.49 5.57
N VAL A 20 4.79 22.79 4.44
CA VAL A 20 3.81 21.79 4.03
C VAL A 20 4.46 20.41 4.07
N VAL A 21 3.69 19.41 4.49
CA VAL A 21 4.11 18.03 4.58
C VAL A 21 3.46 17.26 3.45
N VAL A 22 4.28 16.51 2.71
CA VAL A 22 3.82 15.69 1.59
C VAL A 22 4.22 14.25 1.85
N ARG A 23 3.23 13.34 1.77
CA ARG A 23 3.45 11.90 1.83
C ARG A 23 4.18 11.44 0.56
N PRO A 24 5.37 10.82 0.65
CA PRO A 24 6.02 10.19 -0.48
C PRO A 24 5.07 9.20 -1.15
N HIS A 25 4.92 9.27 -2.46
CA HIS A 25 3.99 8.45 -3.24
C HIS A 25 2.52 8.53 -2.77
N GLY A 26 2.13 9.62 -2.09
CA GLY A 26 0.83 9.75 -1.42
C GLY A 26 -0.15 10.74 -2.06
N PHE A 27 0.04 11.11 -3.33
CA PHE A 27 -0.82 12.09 -4.01
C PHE A 27 -2.25 11.59 -4.25
N SER A 28 -2.44 10.29 -4.42
CA SER A 28 -3.73 9.63 -4.60
C SER A 28 -3.73 8.28 -3.90
N SER A 29 -4.89 7.83 -3.48
CA SER A 29 -5.09 6.51 -2.87
C SER A 29 -6.20 5.74 -3.55
N VAL A 30 -6.12 4.41 -3.46
CA VAL A 30 -7.30 3.56 -3.49
C VAL A 30 -7.88 3.51 -2.09
N ARG A 31 -9.14 3.90 -1.97
CA ARG A 31 -9.81 4.08 -0.68
C ARG A 31 -10.98 3.12 -0.51
N ALA A 32 -11.05 2.49 0.65
CA ALA A 32 -12.24 1.79 1.12
C ALA A 32 -12.75 2.42 2.42
N GLY A 33 -14.07 2.60 2.52
CA GLY A 33 -14.70 3.04 3.78
C GLY A 33 -14.88 1.88 4.77
N TYR A 34 -15.65 2.12 5.83
CA TYR A 34 -15.89 1.13 6.90
C TYR A 34 -16.49 -0.20 6.43
N ARG A 35 -17.29 -0.20 5.34
CA ARG A 35 -17.85 -1.44 4.74
C ARG A 35 -16.80 -2.30 4.03
N GLY A 36 -15.61 -1.76 3.85
CA GLY A 36 -14.53 -2.40 3.11
C GLY A 36 -14.68 -2.32 1.60
N GLY A 37 -13.68 -2.86 0.92
CA GLY A 37 -13.57 -2.93 -0.52
C GLY A 37 -12.32 -3.69 -0.91
N GLU A 38 -12.16 -3.93 -2.21
CA GLU A 38 -11.00 -4.63 -2.73
C GLU A 38 -10.44 -3.95 -3.98
N LEU A 39 -9.12 -4.08 -4.13
CA LEU A 39 -8.39 -3.77 -5.35
C LEU A 39 -7.83 -5.07 -5.90
N LEU A 40 -8.06 -5.32 -7.18
CA LEU A 40 -7.50 -6.46 -7.89
C LEU A 40 -6.70 -5.96 -9.09
N THR A 41 -5.41 -6.30 -9.15
CA THR A 41 -4.56 -5.91 -10.27
C THR A 41 -4.80 -6.81 -11.48
N HIS A 42 -4.41 -6.30 -12.64
CA HIS A 42 -4.02 -7.16 -13.76
C HIS A 42 -2.79 -7.99 -13.37
N PRO A 43 -2.51 -9.11 -14.07
CA PRO A 43 -1.28 -9.85 -13.88
C PRO A 43 -0.05 -8.95 -14.00
N LEU A 44 0.87 -9.08 -13.05
CA LEU A 44 2.13 -8.34 -12.96
C LEU A 44 3.28 -9.28 -12.66
N LEU A 45 4.46 -8.94 -13.16
CA LEU A 45 5.69 -9.67 -12.87
C LEU A 45 6.34 -9.05 -11.63
N LEU A 46 6.61 -9.89 -10.62
CA LEU A 46 7.41 -9.48 -9.48
C LEU A 46 8.91 -9.63 -9.81
N GLU A 47 9.68 -8.56 -9.62
CA GLU A 47 11.15 -8.60 -9.72
C GLU A 47 11.83 -8.61 -8.34
N GLY A 48 11.14 -8.06 -7.34
CA GLY A 48 11.55 -8.04 -5.94
C GLY A 48 11.28 -9.35 -5.20
N ALA A 49 12.00 -9.56 -4.10
CA ALA A 49 11.82 -10.67 -3.17
C ALA A 49 10.86 -10.32 -2.02
N THR A 50 10.54 -9.05 -1.77
CA THR A 50 9.55 -8.67 -0.75
C THR A 50 8.52 -7.70 -1.31
N LEU A 51 7.30 -7.74 -0.78
CA LEU A 51 6.23 -6.82 -1.13
C LEU A 51 6.10 -5.75 -0.04
N HIS A 52 6.04 -4.49 -0.43
CA HIS A 52 5.92 -3.35 0.47
C HIS A 52 4.71 -2.48 0.11
N LEU A 53 4.03 -1.98 1.14
CA LEU A 53 2.87 -1.11 1.03
C LEU A 53 3.11 0.25 1.65
N ASN A 54 2.59 1.26 0.98
CA ASN A 54 2.40 2.59 1.53
C ASN A 54 0.90 2.77 1.77
N TYR A 55 0.48 2.85 3.04
CA TYR A 55 -0.94 2.85 3.42
C TYR A 55 -1.21 3.65 4.69
N ALA A 56 -2.47 4.03 4.88
CA ALA A 56 -2.98 4.57 6.13
C ALA A 56 -4.36 3.96 6.45
N THR A 57 -4.59 3.56 7.69
CA THR A 57 -5.89 3.08 8.17
C THR A 57 -6.43 3.95 9.30
N SER A 58 -7.73 3.90 9.53
CA SER A 58 -8.30 4.36 10.80
C SER A 58 -7.96 3.38 11.93
N ALA A 59 -8.37 3.71 13.17
CA ALA A 59 -8.22 2.83 14.33
C ALA A 59 -9.01 1.52 14.23
N ALA A 60 -10.11 1.51 13.47
CA ALA A 60 -10.90 0.30 13.20
C ALA A 60 -10.62 -0.28 11.80
N GLY A 61 -9.73 0.35 11.05
CA GLY A 61 -9.38 -0.03 9.69
C GLY A 61 -8.31 -1.12 9.64
N SER A 62 -8.21 -1.77 8.48
CA SER A 62 -7.20 -2.80 8.24
C SER A 62 -6.93 -3.01 6.76
N LEU A 63 -5.84 -3.70 6.48
CA LEU A 63 -5.39 -4.09 5.16
C LEU A 63 -4.89 -5.54 5.16
N ARG A 64 -5.20 -6.28 4.11
CA ARG A 64 -4.64 -7.60 3.81
C ARG A 64 -4.36 -7.72 2.31
N VAL A 65 -3.43 -8.61 1.97
CA VAL A 65 -3.02 -8.88 0.60
C VAL A 65 -3.06 -10.38 0.36
N GLU A 66 -3.57 -10.75 -0.80
CA GLU A 66 -3.55 -12.09 -1.35
C GLU A 66 -2.83 -12.07 -2.70
N LEU A 67 -1.99 -13.08 -2.93
CA LEU A 67 -1.41 -13.34 -4.25
C LEU A 67 -2.24 -14.40 -4.96
N GLN A 68 -2.64 -14.12 -6.20
CA GLN A 68 -3.36 -15.05 -7.05
C GLN A 68 -2.53 -15.38 -8.30
N ASP A 69 -2.80 -16.54 -8.90
CA ASP A 69 -2.33 -16.85 -10.23
C ASP A 69 -3.10 -16.07 -11.32
N GLU A 70 -2.75 -16.28 -12.59
CA GLU A 70 -3.42 -15.63 -13.73
C GLU A 70 -4.91 -15.97 -13.84
N SER A 71 -5.31 -17.15 -13.35
CA SER A 71 -6.71 -17.59 -13.34
C SER A 71 -7.53 -16.96 -12.20
N GLY A 72 -6.87 -16.26 -11.28
CA GLY A 72 -7.49 -15.66 -10.09
C GLY A 72 -7.61 -16.61 -8.92
N GLN A 73 -6.91 -17.76 -8.94
CA GLN A 73 -6.86 -18.68 -7.82
C GLN A 73 -5.78 -18.23 -6.82
N PRO A 74 -6.10 -18.11 -5.51
CA PRO A 74 -5.10 -17.84 -4.48
C PRO A 74 -3.94 -18.83 -4.50
N LEU A 75 -2.72 -18.32 -4.41
CA LEU A 75 -1.51 -19.12 -4.26
C LEU A 75 -1.42 -19.64 -2.81
N SER A 76 -1.15 -20.93 -2.65
CA SER A 76 -0.96 -21.54 -1.33
C SER A 76 0.18 -20.85 -0.57
N GLY A 77 -0.03 -20.50 0.70
CA GLY A 77 0.92 -19.76 1.52
C GLY A 77 0.78 -18.23 1.40
N TYR A 78 -0.03 -17.75 0.46
CA TYR A 78 -0.24 -16.34 0.15
C TYR A 78 -1.74 -15.95 0.06
N ALA A 79 -2.64 -16.80 0.58
CA ALA A 79 -4.06 -16.52 0.63
C ALA A 79 -4.39 -15.44 1.67
N LEU A 80 -5.56 -14.82 1.55
CA LEU A 80 -5.97 -13.72 2.44
C LEU A 80 -6.02 -14.13 3.92
N GLU A 81 -6.47 -15.35 4.21
CA GLU A 81 -6.56 -15.91 5.57
C GLU A 81 -5.19 -16.29 6.16
N GLU A 82 -4.17 -16.34 5.31
CA GLU A 82 -2.78 -16.59 5.68
C GLU A 82 -2.02 -15.30 6.01
N MET A 83 -2.64 -14.13 5.80
CA MET A 83 -2.09 -12.83 6.20
C MET A 83 -2.83 -12.25 7.41
N GLU A 84 -2.09 -11.97 8.48
CA GLU A 84 -2.64 -11.17 9.58
C GLU A 84 -2.89 -9.72 9.13
N PRO A 85 -4.00 -9.10 9.55
CA PRO A 85 -4.35 -7.77 9.09
C PRO A 85 -3.35 -6.75 9.62
N ILE A 86 -2.93 -5.83 8.75
CA ILE A 86 -2.08 -4.70 9.13
C ILE A 86 -2.91 -3.42 9.26
N TYR A 87 -2.45 -2.52 10.12
CA TYR A 87 -3.12 -1.26 10.44
C TYR A 87 -2.10 -0.20 10.85
N GLY A 88 -2.52 1.06 10.83
CA GLY A 88 -1.68 2.22 11.12
C GLY A 88 -1.39 3.04 9.87
N ASP A 89 -0.36 3.87 9.95
CA ASP A 89 0.10 4.73 8.86
C ASP A 89 1.59 4.49 8.57
N GLN A 90 1.88 3.85 7.44
CA GLN A 90 3.22 3.42 7.06
C GLN A 90 3.55 3.81 5.61
N LEU A 91 4.75 4.35 5.42
CA LEU A 91 5.24 4.77 4.09
C LEU A 91 5.86 3.61 3.28
N ASP A 92 6.33 2.56 3.96
CA ASP A 92 6.99 1.40 3.36
C ASP A 92 6.92 0.22 4.36
N ALA A 93 5.76 -0.43 4.45
CA ALA A 93 5.55 -1.57 5.33
C ALA A 93 5.72 -2.89 4.56
N PRO A 94 6.55 -3.83 5.06
CA PRO A 94 6.63 -5.15 4.46
C PRO A 94 5.33 -5.92 4.66
N VAL A 95 4.93 -6.65 3.63
CA VAL A 95 3.84 -7.64 3.67
C VAL A 95 4.45 -8.99 3.99
N ALA A 96 3.85 -9.70 4.93
CA ALA A 96 4.21 -11.07 5.25
C ALA A 96 2.95 -11.89 5.54
N TRP A 97 2.98 -13.13 5.08
CA TRP A 97 2.00 -14.15 5.40
C TRP A 97 2.55 -15.05 6.50
N LYS A 98 1.74 -16.00 7.00
CA LYS A 98 2.14 -16.99 8.02
C LYS A 98 3.37 -17.79 7.60
N ALA A 99 3.54 -18.06 6.31
CA ALA A 99 4.70 -18.75 5.76
C ALA A 99 5.96 -17.87 5.62
N GLY A 100 5.82 -16.54 5.76
CA GLY A 100 6.90 -15.56 5.57
C GLY A 100 6.54 -14.47 4.56
N GLY A 101 7.52 -13.61 4.25
CA GLY A 101 7.40 -12.52 3.27
C GLY A 101 8.34 -12.64 2.08
N ASP A 102 9.02 -13.79 1.92
CA ASP A 102 9.92 -14.04 0.78
C ASP A 102 9.11 -14.49 -0.44
N LEU A 103 9.27 -13.73 -1.53
CA LEU A 103 8.63 -13.90 -2.82
C LEU A 103 9.66 -14.26 -3.90
N SER A 104 10.89 -14.63 -3.53
CA SER A 104 11.95 -14.99 -4.47
C SER A 104 11.53 -16.09 -5.45
N GLU A 105 10.73 -17.06 -5.01
CA GLU A 105 10.19 -18.14 -5.85
C GLU A 105 9.11 -17.68 -6.85
N LEU A 106 8.57 -16.47 -6.67
CA LEU A 106 7.58 -15.86 -7.55
C LEU A 106 8.20 -14.89 -8.56
N LYS A 107 9.52 -14.70 -8.53
CA LYS A 107 10.20 -13.78 -9.47
C LYS A 107 9.99 -14.21 -10.91
N GLY A 108 9.59 -13.27 -11.76
CA GLY A 108 9.32 -13.51 -13.18
C GLY A 108 8.06 -14.34 -13.46
N ARG A 109 7.28 -14.73 -12.45
CA ARG A 109 5.98 -15.38 -12.61
C ARG A 109 4.88 -14.31 -12.60
N PRO A 110 3.95 -14.31 -13.58
CA PRO A 110 2.80 -13.43 -13.52
C PRO A 110 1.90 -13.79 -12.34
N VAL A 111 1.62 -12.81 -11.50
CA VAL A 111 0.72 -12.93 -10.35
C VAL A 111 -0.25 -11.75 -10.34
N ARG A 112 -1.37 -11.91 -9.66
CA ARG A 112 -2.31 -10.81 -9.39
C ARG A 112 -2.29 -10.49 -7.92
N LEU A 113 -2.34 -9.20 -7.59
CA LEU A 113 -2.47 -8.73 -6.22
C LEU A 113 -3.94 -8.43 -5.95
N ARG A 114 -4.52 -9.16 -5.01
CA ARG A 114 -5.82 -8.82 -4.42
C ARG A 114 -5.58 -8.18 -3.06
N VAL A 115 -5.91 -6.91 -2.94
CA VAL A 115 -5.77 -6.16 -1.71
C VAL A 115 -7.16 -5.92 -1.14
N VAL A 116 -7.40 -6.38 0.09
CA VAL A 116 -8.66 -6.16 0.81
C VAL A 116 -8.43 -5.08 1.85
N LEU A 117 -9.26 -4.04 1.80
CA LEU A 117 -9.13 -2.84 2.61
C LEU A 117 -10.41 -2.63 3.40
N GLN A 118 -10.28 -2.14 4.64
CA GLN A 118 -11.39 -1.66 5.44
C GLN A 118 -10.99 -0.35 6.12
N ASP A 119 -11.77 0.70 5.89
CA ASP A 119 -11.52 2.06 6.42
C ASP A 119 -10.05 2.49 6.29
N ALA A 120 -9.55 2.39 5.06
CA ALA A 120 -8.14 2.49 4.73
C ALA A 120 -7.91 3.11 3.35
N ASP A 121 -6.72 3.70 3.21
CA ASP A 121 -6.14 4.26 2.00
C ASP A 121 -4.86 3.49 1.65
N LEU A 122 -4.79 2.94 0.44
CA LEU A 122 -3.57 2.37 -0.15
C LEU A 122 -3.01 3.36 -1.18
N PHE A 123 -1.80 3.85 -0.96
CA PHE A 123 -1.17 4.86 -1.80
C PHE A 123 -0.21 4.26 -2.83
N ALA A 124 0.57 3.26 -2.43
CA ALA A 124 1.53 2.61 -3.32
C ALA A 124 1.79 1.15 -2.94
N VAL A 125 2.17 0.38 -3.95
CA VAL A 125 2.60 -1.02 -3.83
C VAL A 125 3.94 -1.15 -4.56
N ARG A 126 4.91 -1.83 -3.96
CA ARG A 126 6.24 -2.03 -4.54
C ARG A 126 6.78 -3.41 -4.21
N ALA A 127 7.37 -4.08 -5.21
CA ALA A 127 8.23 -5.22 -4.99
C ALA A 127 9.69 -4.74 -4.84
N ALA A 128 10.39 -5.18 -3.80
CA ALA A 128 11.78 -4.77 -3.47
C ALA A 128 12.76 -5.93 -3.64
#